data_AF-A0A2R8C1M8-F1
#
_entry.id   AF-A0A2R8C1M8-F1
#
_cell.length_a   1.000
_cell.length_b   1.000
_cell.length_c   1.000
_cell.angle_alpha   90.00
_cell.angle_beta   90.00
_cell.angle_gamma   90.00
#
_symmetry.space_group_name_H-M   'P 1'
#
loop_
_entity.id
_entity.type
_entity.pdbx_description
1 polymer ?
#
loop_
_entity_poly.entity_id
_entity_poly.type
_entity_poly.pdbx_seq_one_letter_code
_entity_poly.pdbx_strand_id
1 'polypeptide(L)'
;MMGRHLAALMMAGLMAGPVAAQDSFMLPDLNEEPENPDCPDAPARPEWVANPSNEGLTRSELATELYQQEGYRNVVEAGECTCELRFPSWDNVTEAMETEFAGISRFEFLEVIPDIRKATKTYRNEGRPICRDAGLW
;
A
#
# COMPACT_ATOMS: atom_id res chain seq x y z
N MET A 1 -54.91 -32.89 -34.58
CA MET A 1 -54.86 -31.50 -35.07
C MET A 1 -53.92 -30.76 -34.13
N MET A 2 -52.66 -30.59 -34.55
CA MET A 2 -52.08 -29.32 -35.04
C MET A 2 -52.10 -28.22 -33.96
N GLY A 3 -50.98 -27.61 -33.57
CA GLY A 3 -49.88 -27.22 -34.43
C GLY A 3 -48.53 -27.06 -33.71
N ARG A 4 -47.50 -27.36 -34.50
CA ARG A 4 -46.09 -27.02 -34.33
C ARG A 4 -45.94 -25.50 -34.29
N HIS A 5 -45.20 -24.99 -33.31
CA HIS A 5 -44.40 -23.79 -33.50
C HIS A 5 -42.97 -24.07 -33.02
N LEU A 6 -42.12 -24.38 -33.99
CA LEU A 6 -40.67 -24.29 -33.88
C LEU A 6 -40.34 -22.79 -33.74
N ALA A 7 -39.83 -22.38 -32.58
CA ALA A 7 -39.21 -21.06 -32.42
C ALA A 7 -37.70 -21.24 -32.30
N ALA A 8 -37.00 -20.54 -33.19
CA ALA A 8 -35.61 -20.75 -33.55
C ALA A 8 -34.61 -20.32 -32.46
N LEU A 9 -33.45 -20.99 -32.50
CA LEU A 9 -32.24 -20.68 -31.74
C LEU A 9 -31.83 -19.21 -31.89
N MET A 10 -31.50 -18.56 -30.77
CA MET A 10 -30.49 -17.51 -30.73
C MET A 10 -29.47 -17.85 -29.64
N MET A 11 -28.38 -18.49 -30.06
CA MET A 11 -27.13 -18.52 -29.29
C MET A 11 -26.47 -17.14 -29.41
N ALA A 12 -26.57 -16.32 -28.36
CA ALA A 12 -25.74 -15.14 -28.19
C ALA A 12 -24.39 -15.58 -27.62
N GLY A 13 -23.41 -15.81 -28.50
CA GLY A 13 -22.03 -16.03 -28.09
C GLY A 13 -21.41 -14.72 -27.62
N LEU A 14 -21.34 -14.52 -26.30
CA LEU A 14 -20.45 -13.52 -25.70
C LEU A 14 -19.01 -14.03 -25.84
N MET A 15 -18.31 -13.54 -26.86
CA MET A 15 -16.85 -13.63 -26.90
C MET A 15 -16.28 -12.66 -25.85
N ALA A 16 -16.03 -13.15 -24.65
CA ALA A 16 -15.17 -12.46 -23.69
C ALA A 16 -13.73 -12.56 -24.20
N GLY A 17 -13.26 -11.50 -24.87
CA GLY A 17 -11.85 -11.36 -25.20
C GLY A 17 -10.99 -11.25 -23.94
N PRO A 18 -9.70 -11.64 -23.99
CA PRO A 18 -8.82 -11.52 -22.84
C PRO A 18 -8.62 -10.04 -22.52
N VAL A 19 -9.00 -9.61 -21.32
CA VAL A 19 -8.57 -8.33 -20.76
C VAL A 19 -7.08 -8.47 -20.47
N ALA A 20 -6.24 -7.89 -21.33
CA ALA A 20 -4.85 -7.65 -20.99
C ALA A 20 -4.82 -6.63 -19.85
N ALA A 21 -4.57 -7.08 -18.63
CA ALA A 21 -4.19 -6.21 -17.53
C ALA A 21 -2.89 -5.51 -17.96
N GLN A 22 -2.99 -4.23 -18.27
CA GLN A 22 -1.83 -3.41 -18.54
C GLN A 22 -1.22 -3.10 -17.18
N ASP A 23 -0.15 -3.83 -16.82
CA ASP A 23 0.72 -3.43 -15.71
C ASP A 23 1.34 -2.09 -16.09
N SER A 24 0.64 -1.01 -15.73
CA SER A 24 1.16 0.34 -15.88
C SER A 24 2.40 0.43 -15.02
N PHE A 25 3.57 0.45 -15.66
CA PHE A 25 4.81 0.89 -15.04
C PHE A 25 4.57 2.31 -14.50
N MET A 26 4.21 2.41 -13.22
CA MET A 26 3.96 3.69 -12.57
C MET A 26 5.31 4.38 -12.38
N LEU A 27 5.63 5.28 -13.29
CA LEU A 27 6.67 6.27 -13.05
C LEU A 27 6.26 7.11 -11.82
N PRO A 28 7.20 7.42 -10.91
CA PRO A 28 6.94 8.40 -9.86
C PRO A 28 6.50 9.72 -10.49
N ASP A 29 5.45 10.34 -9.94
CA ASP A 29 4.94 11.58 -10.48
C ASP A 29 5.91 12.71 -10.13
N LEU A 30 6.56 13.25 -11.17
CA LEU A 30 7.60 14.28 -11.03
C LEU A 30 7.05 15.64 -10.55
N ASN A 31 5.72 15.78 -10.45
CA ASN A 31 5.06 16.96 -9.89
C ASN A 31 4.57 16.74 -8.46
N GLU A 32 4.96 15.65 -7.80
CA GLU A 32 4.57 15.46 -6.40
C GLU A 32 5.24 16.49 -5.50
N GLU A 33 4.41 17.17 -4.72
CA GLU A 33 4.86 18.03 -3.63
C GLU A 33 5.61 17.17 -2.60
N PRO A 34 6.84 17.56 -2.22
CA PRO A 34 7.60 16.81 -1.22
C PRO A 34 6.88 16.85 0.12
N GLU A 35 6.85 15.71 0.80
CA GLU A 35 6.40 15.64 2.19
C GLU A 35 7.43 16.31 3.09
N ASN A 36 7.00 17.20 3.98
CA ASN A 36 7.85 17.80 4.99
C ASN A 36 7.06 18.17 6.27
N PRO A 37 6.43 17.19 6.94
CA PRO A 37 5.72 17.45 8.18
C PRO A 37 6.70 17.73 9.32
N ASP A 38 6.43 18.80 10.09
CA ASP A 38 7.18 19.12 11.30
C ASP A 38 6.61 18.34 12.50
N CYS A 39 7.16 17.14 12.74
CA CYS A 39 6.79 16.27 13.85
C CYS A 39 8.01 15.98 14.73
N PRO A 40 8.36 16.89 15.68
CA PRO A 40 9.57 16.75 16.50
C PRO A 40 9.52 15.55 17.46
N ASP A 41 8.32 15.14 17.86
CA ASP A 41 8.10 14.02 18.78
C ASP A 41 7.87 12.68 18.05
N ALA A 42 8.06 12.64 16.72
CA ALA A 42 7.95 11.41 15.95
C ALA A 42 8.95 10.37 16.47
N PRO A 43 8.53 9.10 16.62
CA PRO A 43 9.39 8.07 17.18
C PRO A 43 10.62 7.84 16.30
N ALA A 44 11.78 7.75 16.94
CA ALA A 44 13.01 7.42 16.26
C ALA A 44 12.88 6.06 15.56
N ARG A 45 13.36 6.00 14.31
CA ARG A 45 13.41 4.75 13.57
C ARG A 45 14.30 3.74 14.32
N PRO A 46 13.87 2.46 14.48
CA PRO A 46 14.68 1.44 15.12
C PRO A 46 16.01 1.22 14.39
N GLU A 47 17.09 0.94 15.13
CA GLU A 47 18.45 0.82 14.57
C GLU A 47 18.53 -0.23 13.44
N TRP A 48 17.83 -1.36 13.57
CA TRP A 48 17.84 -2.41 12.55
C TRP A 48 17.13 -2.00 11.24
N VAL A 49 16.30 -0.95 11.26
CA VAL A 49 15.68 -0.34 10.07
C VAL A 49 16.52 0.85 9.58
N ALA A 50 17.08 1.66 10.50
CA ALA A 50 17.87 2.82 10.13
C ALA A 50 19.24 2.45 9.54
N ASN A 51 19.83 1.36 10.03
CA ASN A 51 21.17 0.91 9.70
C ASN A 51 21.20 -0.64 9.56
N PRO A 52 20.51 -1.18 8.56
CA PRO A 52 20.44 -2.63 8.36
C PRO A 52 21.79 -3.21 7.92
N SER A 53 22.07 -4.44 8.36
CA SER A 53 23.11 -5.26 7.73
C SER A 53 22.71 -5.59 6.29
N ASN A 54 23.66 -6.09 5.49
CA ASN A 54 23.36 -6.53 4.11
C ASN A 54 22.23 -7.58 4.05
N GLU A 55 22.18 -8.49 5.01
CA GLU A 55 21.12 -9.50 5.12
C GLU A 55 19.79 -8.90 5.58
N GLY A 56 19.84 -7.81 6.36
CA GLY A 56 18.68 -7.10 6.90
C GLY A 56 18.03 -6.12 5.92
N LEU A 57 18.59 -5.86 4.74
CA LEU A 57 18.07 -4.86 3.79
C LEU A 57 16.62 -5.14 3.39
N THR A 58 16.31 -6.38 3.03
CA THR A 58 14.95 -6.81 2.67
C THR A 58 13.96 -6.57 3.82
N ARG A 59 14.38 -6.94 5.04
CA ARG A 59 13.59 -6.79 6.26
C ARG A 59 13.33 -5.31 6.58
N SER A 60 14.36 -4.48 6.44
CA SER A 60 14.30 -3.04 6.68
C SER A 60 13.42 -2.32 5.67
N GLU A 61 13.48 -2.70 4.39
CA GLU A 61 12.66 -2.13 3.32
C GLU A 61 11.18 -2.42 3.57
N LEU A 62 10.84 -3.69 3.84
CA LEU A 62 9.47 -4.08 4.16
C LEU A 62 8.93 -3.35 5.40
N ALA A 63 9.71 -3.28 6.47
CA ALA A 63 9.33 -2.56 7.69
C ALA A 63 9.05 -1.07 7.42
N THR A 64 9.87 -0.42 6.59
CA THR A 64 9.68 0.98 6.21
C THR A 64 8.38 1.19 5.45
N GLU A 65 8.06 0.31 4.51
CA GLU A 65 6.83 0.40 3.70
C GLU A 65 5.57 0.12 4.55
N LEU A 66 5.64 -0.84 5.48
CA LEU A 66 4.56 -1.12 6.43
C LEU A 66 4.33 0.07 7.38
N TYR A 67 5.39 0.68 7.90
CA TYR A 67 5.28 1.88 8.75
C TYR A 67 4.61 3.04 8.03
N GLN A 68 5.00 3.30 6.77
CA GLN A 68 4.38 4.35 5.96
C GLN A 68 2.92 4.01 5.66
N GLN A 69 2.62 2.75 5.35
CA GLN A 69 1.24 2.30 5.13
C GLN A 69 0.38 2.55 6.36
N GLU A 70 0.84 2.13 7.54
CA GLU A 70 0.13 2.26 8.79
C GLU A 70 -0.16 3.74 9.10
N GLY A 71 0.85 4.60 9.00
CA GLY A 71 0.68 6.04 9.24
C GLY A 71 -0.36 6.68 8.32
N TYR A 72 -0.32 6.38 7.03
CA TYR A 72 -1.31 6.91 6.09
C TYR A 72 -2.71 6.32 6.31
N ARG A 73 -2.79 5.03 6.61
CA ARG A 73 -4.05 4.35 6.91
C ARG A 73 -4.71 4.97 8.15
N ASN A 74 -3.95 5.20 9.22
CA ASN A 74 -4.46 5.83 10.44
C ASN A 74 -5.05 7.22 10.17
N VAL A 75 -4.37 8.04 9.36
CA VAL A 75 -4.86 9.37 8.94
C VAL A 75 -6.19 9.26 8.18
N VAL A 76 -6.26 8.34 7.21
CA VAL A 76 -7.47 8.16 6.38
C VAL A 76 -8.63 7.63 7.21
N GLU A 77 -8.40 6.63 8.06
CA GLU A 77 -9.42 6.01 8.92
C GLU A 77 -9.97 7.00 9.96
N ALA A 78 -9.11 7.86 10.52
CA ALA A 78 -9.52 8.90 11.46
C ALA A 78 -10.17 10.11 10.78
N GLY A 79 -9.86 10.36 9.51
CA GLY A 79 -10.25 11.59 8.80
C GLY A 79 -9.50 12.84 9.32
N GLU A 80 -8.35 12.63 9.95
CA GLU A 80 -7.57 13.61 10.71
C GLU A 80 -6.08 13.34 10.49
N CYS A 81 -5.27 14.39 10.37
CA CYS A 81 -3.81 14.26 10.32
C CYS A 81 -3.18 14.93 11.54
N THR A 82 -2.62 14.11 12.42
CA THR A 82 -1.78 14.50 13.57
C THR A 82 -0.46 13.74 13.49
N CYS A 83 0.56 14.21 14.23
CA CYS A 83 1.85 13.54 14.24
C CYS A 83 1.74 12.10 14.78
N GLU A 84 0.88 11.85 15.77
CA GLU A 84 0.66 10.53 16.36
C GLU A 84 0.00 9.56 15.37
N LEU A 85 -0.94 10.04 14.55
CA LEU A 85 -1.57 9.21 13.53
C LEU A 85 -0.64 8.95 12.34
N ARG A 86 0.03 10.00 11.84
CA ARG A 86 0.91 9.93 10.67
C ARG A 86 2.23 9.20 10.96
N PHE A 87 2.74 9.32 12.18
CA PHE A 87 4.00 8.74 12.65
C PHE A 87 3.78 7.96 13.96
N PRO A 88 3.07 6.82 13.89
CA PRO A 88 2.76 6.01 15.07
C PRO A 88 4.00 5.33 15.65
N SER A 89 3.85 4.63 16.78
CA SER A 89 4.94 3.79 17.31
C SER A 89 5.38 2.73 16.30
N TRP A 90 6.65 2.36 16.32
CA TRP A 90 7.19 1.24 15.53
C TRP A 90 6.80 -0.13 16.08
N ASP A 91 6.11 -0.21 17.22
CA ASP A 91 5.80 -1.47 17.90
C ASP A 91 4.99 -2.42 17.02
N ASN A 92 3.94 -1.92 16.35
CA ASN A 92 3.08 -2.75 15.48
C ASN A 92 3.87 -3.35 14.32
N VAL A 93 4.69 -2.52 13.65
CA VAL A 93 5.56 -2.99 12.56
C VAL A 93 6.61 -3.96 13.09
N THR A 94 7.20 -3.67 14.24
CA THR A 94 8.22 -4.55 14.86
C THR A 94 7.63 -5.92 15.18
N GLU A 95 6.44 -5.96 15.79
CA GLU A 95 5.71 -7.19 16.07
C GLU A 95 5.38 -7.96 14.77
N ALA A 96 4.86 -7.29 13.74
CA ALA A 96 4.59 -7.92 12.45
C ALA A 96 5.87 -8.51 11.82
N MET A 97 7.00 -7.81 11.92
CA MET A 97 8.27 -8.30 11.42
C MET A 97 8.83 -9.46 12.25
N GLU A 98 8.53 -9.53 13.55
CA GLU A 98 8.94 -10.64 14.43
C GLU A 98 8.02 -11.86 14.36
N THR A 99 6.80 -11.70 13.85
CA THR A 99 5.77 -12.74 13.79
C THR A 99 5.44 -13.14 12.35
N GLU A 100 4.70 -12.31 11.63
CA GLU A 100 4.20 -12.58 10.28
C GLU A 100 5.34 -12.68 9.25
N PHE A 101 6.29 -11.75 9.31
CA PHE A 101 7.43 -11.69 8.37
C PHE A 101 8.73 -12.21 9.00
N ALA A 102 8.62 -13.06 10.01
CA ALA A 102 9.75 -13.69 10.65
C ALA A 102 10.56 -14.52 9.64
N GLY A 103 11.80 -14.13 9.38
CA GLY A 103 12.67 -14.85 8.46
C GLY A 103 12.27 -14.73 6.97
N ILE A 104 11.48 -13.70 6.61
CA ILE A 104 11.06 -13.47 5.22
C ILE A 104 12.25 -13.56 4.25
N SER A 105 12.13 -14.42 3.26
CA SER A 105 13.13 -14.56 2.21
C SER A 105 13.03 -13.42 1.19
N ARG A 106 14.09 -13.25 0.40
CA ARG A 106 14.08 -12.29 -0.71
C ARG A 106 13.01 -12.63 -1.76
N PHE A 107 12.65 -13.90 -1.92
CA PHE A 107 11.61 -14.29 -2.89
C PHE A 107 10.22 -13.93 -2.38
N GLU A 108 9.89 -14.27 -1.13
CA GLU A 108 8.61 -13.90 -0.50
C GLU A 108 8.44 -12.38 -0.43
N PHE A 109 9.51 -11.64 -0.14
CA PHE A 109 9.50 -10.18 -0.20
C PHE A 109 9.05 -9.65 -1.56
N LEU A 110 9.56 -10.21 -2.66
CA LEU A 110 9.20 -9.77 -4.01
C LEU A 110 7.74 -10.08 -4.36
N GLU A 111 7.13 -11.05 -3.70
CA GLU A 111 5.72 -11.39 -3.85
C GLU A 111 4.82 -10.41 -3.09
N VAL A 112 5.21 -9.98 -1.88
CA VAL A 112 4.35 -9.15 -1.02
C VAL A 112 4.53 -7.64 -1.19
N ILE A 113 5.75 -7.18 -1.50
CA ILE A 113 6.06 -5.75 -1.53
C ILE A 113 5.23 -4.93 -2.55
N PRO A 114 4.86 -5.45 -3.74
CA PRO A 114 4.08 -4.67 -4.70
C PRO A 114 2.69 -4.31 -4.17
N ASP A 115 2.03 -5.24 -3.49
CA ASP A 115 0.70 -5.03 -2.93
C ASP A 115 0.74 -4.06 -1.76
N ILE A 116 1.74 -4.19 -0.88
CA ILE A 116 1.96 -3.25 0.23
C ILE A 116 2.18 -1.84 -0.31
N ARG A 117 3.06 -1.66 -1.29
CA ARG A 117 3.33 -0.35 -1.92
C ARG A 117 2.09 0.25 -2.59
N LYS A 118 1.30 -0.58 -3.27
CA LYS A 118 0.04 -0.15 -3.88
C LYS A 118 -0.95 0.34 -2.84
N ALA A 119 -1.09 -0.38 -1.73
CA ALA A 119 -1.93 0.04 -0.60
C ALA A 119 -1.39 1.33 0.05
N THR A 120 -0.09 1.42 0.32
CA THR A 120 0.55 2.64 0.84
C THR A 120 0.29 3.84 -0.06
N LYS A 121 0.45 3.69 -1.38
CA LYS A 121 0.17 4.75 -2.35
C LYS A 121 -1.30 5.17 -2.33
N THR A 122 -2.21 4.23 -2.15
CA THR A 122 -3.66 4.51 -2.07
C THR A 122 -3.97 5.36 -0.83
N TYR A 123 -3.57 4.90 0.35
CA TYR A 123 -3.76 5.66 1.59
C TYR A 123 -3.05 7.01 1.57
N ARG A 124 -1.84 7.07 1.00
CA ARG A 124 -1.11 8.33 0.83
C ARG A 124 -1.89 9.34 -0.01
N ASN A 125 -2.46 8.91 -1.14
CA ASN A 125 -3.22 9.79 -2.01
C ASN A 125 -4.51 10.30 -1.37
N GLU A 126 -5.17 9.44 -0.59
CA GLU A 126 -6.38 9.77 0.16
C GLU A 126 -6.09 10.67 1.37
N GLY A 127 -4.99 10.41 2.09
CA GLY A 127 -4.55 11.19 3.24
C GLY A 127 -3.92 12.54 2.89
N ARG A 128 -3.41 12.71 1.66
CA ARG A 128 -2.78 13.95 1.20
C ARG A 128 -3.61 15.21 1.44
N PRO A 129 -4.87 15.33 0.99
CA PRO A 129 -5.68 16.51 1.29
C PRO A 129 -5.84 16.74 2.80
N ILE A 130 -6.01 15.67 3.60
CA ILE A 130 -6.19 15.76 5.04
C ILE A 130 -4.94 16.35 5.72
N CYS A 131 -3.76 15.83 5.40
CA CYS A 131 -2.50 16.30 5.96
C CYS A 131 -2.11 17.70 5.45
N ARG A 132 -2.44 18.04 4.21
CA ARG A 132 -2.24 19.41 3.69
C ARG A 132 -3.06 20.44 4.46
N ASP A 133 -4.34 20.14 4.71
CA ASP A 133 -5.22 21.03 5.47
C ASP A 133 -4.74 21.21 6.93
N ALA A 134 -4.09 20.20 7.48
CA ALA A 134 -3.45 20.24 8.81
C ALA A 134 -2.06 20.91 8.83
N GLY A 135 -1.47 21.21 7.66
CA GLY A 135 -0.09 21.71 7.56
C GLY A 135 0.98 20.66 7.89
N LEU A 136 0.64 19.37 7.77
CA LEU A 136 1.48 18.21 8.08
C LEU A 136 1.67 17.30 6.84
N TRP A 137 1.72 17.89 5.65
CA TRP A 137 2.07 17.15 4.43
C TRP A 137 3.58 17.04 4.25
#